data_AF-A0A671MVY6-F1
#
_entry.id   AF-A0A671MVY6-F1
#
_cell.length_a   1.000
_cell.length_b   1.000
_cell.length_c   1.000
_cell.angle_alpha   90.00
_cell.angle_beta   90.00
_cell.angle_gamma   90.00
#
_symmetry.space_group_name_H-M   'P 1'
#
loop_
_entity.id
_entity.type
_entity.pdbx_description
1 polymer ?
#
loop_
_entity_poly.entity_id
_entity_poly.type
_entity_poly.pdbx_seq_one_letter_code
_entity_poly.pdbx_strand_id
1 'polypeptide(L)'
;MSWFSWNEPYYRSPRREPTEVVTDTLMLELSWQMKEAERLQRERDNEYRRLKSGVDYSWLVSTPRSSFDISQGERLGLEDLCSKVPASYCGSVIQRFRQVLMENEPELQEVSGLFRSVLLETLERVHEEQEAQRLTHQWNNRCSISLSLMSFKSRVRINPFGSTLGLKSNSYELGQQPSTWSLW
;
A
#
# COMPACT_ATOMS: atom_id res chain seq x y z
N MET A 1 29.01 -8.00 -43.49
CA MET A 1 29.21 -7.09 -42.35
C MET A 1 28.20 -5.97 -42.48
N SER A 2 27.16 -5.96 -41.65
CA SER A 2 26.11 -4.93 -41.64
C SER A 2 26.26 -4.13 -40.35
N TRP A 3 26.81 -2.93 -40.46
CA TRP A 3 27.09 -2.03 -39.32
C TRP A 3 26.12 -0.85 -39.20
N PHE A 4 25.00 -0.87 -39.92
CA PHE A 4 24.01 0.20 -39.83
C PHE A 4 22.58 -0.34 -39.96
N SER A 5 22.07 -0.93 -38.88
CA SER A 5 20.62 -1.00 -38.62
C SER A 5 20.28 0.06 -37.57
N TRP A 6 20.10 1.30 -38.02
CA TRP A 6 19.64 2.43 -37.18
C TRP A 6 18.12 2.67 -37.35
N ASN A 7 17.38 1.64 -37.77
CA ASN A 7 15.92 1.67 -37.91
C ASN A 7 15.29 0.35 -37.41
N GLU A 8 15.80 -0.20 -36.31
CA GLU A 8 15.00 -1.17 -35.56
C GLU A 8 13.96 -0.35 -34.77
N PRO A 9 12.64 -0.51 -34.98
CA PRO A 9 11.67 0.09 -34.09
C PRO A 9 12.02 -0.48 -32.72
N TYR A 10 12.45 0.39 -31.80
CA TYR A 10 12.72 0.03 -30.42
C TYR A 10 11.59 -0.90 -29.99
N TYR A 11 11.88 -2.19 -29.87
CA TYR A 11 10.96 -3.14 -29.26
C TYR A 11 10.68 -2.52 -27.91
N ARG A 12 9.52 -1.88 -27.77
CA ARG A 12 9.04 -1.38 -26.50
C ARG A 12 9.09 -2.62 -25.64
N SER A 13 10.05 -2.66 -24.70
CA SER A 13 10.21 -3.78 -23.77
C SER A 13 8.80 -4.16 -23.31
N PRO A 14 8.43 -5.45 -23.29
CA PRO A 14 7.13 -5.88 -22.79
C PRO A 14 6.87 -5.11 -21.49
N ARG A 15 5.70 -4.46 -21.42
CA ARG A 15 5.35 -3.60 -20.30
C ARG A 15 5.33 -4.49 -19.05
N ARG A 16 6.43 -4.49 -18.29
CA ARG A 16 6.58 -5.34 -17.10
C ARG A 16 5.53 -4.93 -16.08
N GLU A 17 4.96 -5.94 -15.43
CA GLU A 17 3.99 -5.70 -14.37
C GLU A 17 4.69 -4.98 -13.19
N PRO A 18 4.06 -3.99 -12.55
CA PRO A 18 4.67 -3.28 -11.43
C PRO A 18 5.20 -4.23 -10.34
N THR A 19 4.47 -5.32 -10.08
CA THR A 19 4.85 -6.37 -9.13
C THR A 19 6.15 -7.10 -9.51
N GLU A 20 6.34 -7.37 -10.80
CA GLU A 20 7.57 -7.99 -11.31
C GLU A 20 8.76 -7.05 -11.11
N VAL A 21 8.58 -5.75 -11.40
CA VAL A 21 9.61 -4.73 -11.20
C VAL A 21 9.98 -4.59 -9.71
N VAL A 22 9.00 -4.61 -8.81
CA VAL A 22 9.22 -4.59 -7.36
C VAL A 22 10.03 -5.82 -6.93
N THR A 23 9.63 -7.00 -7.40
CA THR A 23 10.32 -8.25 -7.08
C THR A 23 11.77 -8.22 -7.56
N ASP A 24 12.00 -7.87 -8.83
CA ASP A 24 13.34 -7.73 -9.40
C ASP A 24 14.20 -6.74 -8.60
N THR A 25 13.63 -5.59 -8.25
CA THR A 25 14.35 -4.52 -7.55
C THR A 25 14.74 -4.95 -6.13
N LEU A 26 13.80 -5.55 -5.40
CA LEU A 26 14.03 -5.99 -4.03
C LEU A 26 15.01 -7.17 -3.96
N MET A 27 14.91 -8.13 -4.89
CA MET A 27 15.86 -9.23 -4.99
C MET A 27 17.25 -8.76 -5.43
N LEU A 28 17.33 -7.75 -6.30
CA LEU A 28 18.59 -7.12 -6.68
C LEU A 28 19.25 -6.45 -5.47
N GLU A 29 18.50 -5.68 -4.69
CA GLU A 29 18.99 -5.05 -3.46
C GLU A 29 19.52 -6.09 -2.47
N LEU A 30 18.78 -7.18 -2.23
CA LEU A 30 19.24 -8.29 -1.39
C LEU A 30 20.58 -8.86 -1.89
N SER A 31 20.68 -9.15 -3.19
CA SER A 31 21.90 -9.71 -3.77
C SER A 31 23.10 -8.77 -3.63
N TRP A 32 22.85 -7.45 -3.69
CA TRP A 32 23.88 -6.44 -3.50
C TRP A 32 24.34 -6.40 -2.04
N GLN A 33 23.41 -6.39 -1.08
CA GLN A 33 23.72 -6.37 0.35
C GLN A 33 24.49 -7.62 0.79
N MET A 34 24.15 -8.79 0.25
CA MET A 34 24.90 -10.02 0.54
C MET A 34 26.33 -9.96 0.02
N LYS A 35 26.54 -9.47 -1.21
CA LYS A 35 27.89 -9.28 -1.77
C LYS A 35 28.70 -8.30 -0.93
N GLU A 36 28.06 -7.24 -0.45
CA GLU A 36 28.71 -6.23 0.37
C GLU A 36 29.08 -6.77 1.77
N ALA A 37 28.18 -7.53 2.41
CA ALA A 37 28.46 -8.20 3.68
C ALA A 37 29.63 -9.20 3.54
N GLU A 38 29.66 -9.98 2.45
CA GLU A 38 30.75 -10.90 2.16
C GLU A 38 32.09 -10.17 1.93
N ARG A 39 32.05 -9.01 1.25
CA ARG A 39 33.24 -8.16 1.04
C ARG A 39 33.80 -7.69 2.38
N LEU A 40 32.94 -7.13 3.24
CA LEU A 40 33.32 -6.63 4.56
C LEU A 40 33.87 -7.74 5.47
N GLN A 41 33.23 -8.91 5.48
CA GLN A 41 33.70 -10.06 6.25
C GLN A 41 35.11 -10.47 5.81
N ARG A 42 35.36 -10.53 4.49
CA ARG A 42 36.67 -10.87 3.94
C ARG A 42 37.73 -9.81 4.27
N GLU A 43 37.37 -8.54 4.30
CA GLU A 43 38.29 -7.48 4.72
C GLU A 43 38.71 -7.62 6.18
N ARG A 44 37.76 -7.92 7.08
CA ARG A 44 38.06 -8.22 8.49
C ARG A 44 38.99 -9.44 8.62
N ASP A 45 38.73 -10.51 7.88
CA ASP A 45 39.56 -11.72 7.93
C ASP A 45 40.97 -11.50 7.37
N ASN A 46 41.10 -10.70 6.31
CA ASN A 46 42.39 -10.32 5.74
C ASN A 46 43.19 -9.47 6.74
N GLU A 47 42.56 -8.48 7.35
CA GLU A 47 43.18 -7.63 8.35
C GLU A 47 43.64 -8.44 9.57
N TYR A 48 42.78 -9.33 10.07
CA TYR A 48 43.12 -10.23 11.17
C TYR A 48 44.35 -11.08 10.85
N ARG A 49 44.42 -11.65 9.64
CA ARG A 49 45.60 -12.41 9.17
C ARG A 49 46.86 -11.55 9.04
N ARG A 50 46.73 -10.32 8.53
CA ARG A 50 47.84 -9.36 8.43
C ARG A 50 48.40 -9.02 9.81
N LEU A 51 47.53 -8.72 10.78
CA LEU A 51 47.91 -8.45 12.16
C LEU A 51 48.63 -9.64 12.81
N LYS A 52 48.16 -10.87 12.55
CA LYS A 52 48.76 -12.10 13.10
C LYS A 52 50.10 -12.46 12.46
N SER A 53 50.26 -12.24 11.16
CA SER A 53 51.47 -12.61 10.41
C SER A 53 52.52 -11.50 10.32
N GLY A 54 52.14 -10.24 10.57
CA GLY A 54 53.00 -9.07 10.45
C GLY A 54 53.33 -8.66 9.01
N VAL A 55 52.80 -9.37 8.01
CA VAL A 55 53.10 -9.17 6.58
C VAL A 55 51.81 -9.27 5.77
N ASP A 56 51.70 -8.45 4.72
CA ASP A 56 50.54 -8.47 3.83
C ASP A 56 50.76 -9.42 2.65
N TYR A 57 50.09 -10.57 2.70
CA TYR A 57 50.05 -11.56 1.61
C TYR A 57 48.73 -11.53 0.84
N SER A 58 47.90 -10.50 1.00
CA SER A 58 46.56 -10.47 0.41
C SER A 58 46.58 -10.58 -1.12
N TRP A 59 47.63 -10.06 -1.77
CA TRP A 59 47.83 -10.15 -3.22
C TRP A 59 48.21 -11.57 -3.72
N LEU A 60 48.71 -12.45 -2.85
CA LEU A 60 48.99 -13.86 -3.17
C LEU A 60 47.75 -14.75 -3.00
N VAL A 61 46.70 -14.28 -2.33
CA VAL A 61 45.49 -15.05 -2.07
C VAL A 61 44.54 -14.91 -3.25
N SER A 62 44.28 -16.00 -3.96
CA SER A 62 43.19 -16.05 -4.95
C SER A 62 41.87 -15.81 -4.22
N THR A 63 41.06 -14.85 -4.69
CA THR A 63 39.72 -14.63 -4.15
C THR A 63 38.87 -15.88 -4.47
N PRO A 64 38.42 -16.65 -3.46
CA PRO A 64 37.53 -17.76 -3.72
C PRO A 64 36.23 -17.23 -4.33
N ARG A 65 35.56 -18.05 -5.15
CA ARG A 65 34.19 -17.73 -5.57
C ARG A 65 33.31 -17.58 -4.31
N SER A 66 32.39 -16.62 -4.35
CA SER A 66 31.38 -16.44 -3.31
C SER A 66 30.75 -17.81 -3.00
N SER A 67 30.96 -18.28 -1.76
CA SER A 67 30.53 -19.60 -1.31
C SER A 67 29.11 -19.58 -0.74
N PHE A 68 28.54 -18.38 -0.56
CA PHE A 68 27.24 -18.21 0.05
C PHE A 68 26.22 -17.87 -1.02
N ASP A 69 25.28 -18.78 -1.21
CA ASP A 69 24.15 -18.61 -2.10
C ASP A 69 22.86 -18.94 -1.32
N ILE A 70 21.81 -18.20 -1.61
CA ILE A 70 20.50 -18.44 -1.00
C ILE A 70 19.99 -19.77 -1.55
N SER A 71 19.48 -20.65 -0.69
CA SER A 71 18.88 -21.90 -1.16
C SER A 71 17.71 -21.60 -2.11
N GLN A 72 17.51 -22.43 -3.15
CA GLN A 72 16.45 -22.16 -4.13
C GLN A 72 15.06 -22.03 -3.49
N GLY A 73 14.77 -22.82 -2.45
CA GLY A 73 13.51 -22.74 -1.72
C GLY A 73 13.34 -21.43 -0.95
N GLU A 74 14.40 -20.95 -0.31
CA GLU A 74 14.39 -19.65 0.38
C GLU A 74 14.22 -18.50 -0.60
N ARG A 75 14.94 -18.55 -1.73
CA ARG A 75 14.82 -17.56 -2.80
C ARG A 75 13.39 -17.46 -3.33
N LEU A 76 12.75 -18.59 -3.63
CA LEU A 76 11.36 -18.62 -4.06
C LEU A 76 10.41 -18.04 -3.00
N GLY A 77 10.67 -18.33 -1.72
CA GLY A 77 9.89 -17.76 -0.62
C GLY A 77 10.05 -16.25 -0.47
N LEU A 78 11.24 -15.71 -0.75
CA LEU A 78 11.49 -14.27 -0.76
C LEU A 78 10.83 -13.60 -1.99
N GLU A 79 10.92 -14.22 -3.16
CA GLU A 79 10.25 -13.74 -4.37
C GLU A 79 8.72 -13.66 -4.19
N ASP A 80 8.11 -14.67 -3.55
CA ASP A 80 6.68 -14.66 -3.21
C ASP A 80 6.32 -13.49 -2.27
N LEU A 81 7.13 -13.22 -1.24
CA LEU A 81 6.92 -12.08 -0.34
C LEU A 81 7.07 -10.75 -1.08
N CYS A 82 8.11 -10.60 -1.89
CA CYS A 82 8.33 -9.39 -2.68
C CYS A 82 7.17 -9.10 -3.65
N SER A 83 6.57 -10.15 -4.23
CA SER A 83 5.42 -10.00 -5.14
C SER A 83 4.16 -9.43 -4.46
N LYS A 84 4.08 -9.51 -3.13
CA LYS A 84 2.96 -8.99 -2.34
C LYS A 84 3.16 -7.53 -1.92
N VAL A 85 4.36 -6.99 -2.07
CA VAL A 85 4.68 -5.60 -1.69
C VAL A 85 4.08 -4.64 -2.74
N PRO A 86 3.24 -3.68 -2.34
CA PRO A 86 2.74 -2.68 -3.28
C PRO A 86 3.89 -1.77 -3.76
N ALA A 87 3.84 -1.34 -5.02
CA ALA A 87 4.90 -0.55 -5.63
C ALA A 87 5.25 0.74 -4.85
N SER A 88 4.28 1.37 -4.19
CA SER A 88 4.49 2.55 -3.35
C SER A 88 5.37 2.29 -2.12
N TYR A 89 5.46 1.05 -1.63
CA TYR A 89 6.24 0.69 -0.44
C TYR A 89 7.63 0.18 -0.79
N CYS A 90 7.93 -0.12 -2.06
CA CYS A 90 9.24 -0.65 -2.48
C CYS A 90 10.42 0.19 -1.95
N GLY A 91 10.33 1.53 -2.08
CA GLY A 91 11.37 2.42 -1.56
C GLY A 91 11.50 2.37 -0.03
N SER A 92 10.38 2.28 0.68
CA SER A 92 10.38 2.18 2.15
C SER A 92 10.99 0.86 2.64
N VAL A 93 10.78 -0.24 1.93
CA VAL A 93 11.40 -1.55 2.21
C VAL A 93 12.91 -1.44 2.07
N ILE A 94 13.40 -0.89 0.96
CA ILE A 94 14.85 -0.73 0.71
C ILE A 94 15.49 0.11 1.81
N GLN A 95 14.86 1.25 2.15
CA GLN A 95 15.37 2.14 3.18
C GLN A 95 15.40 1.45 4.56
N ARG A 96 14.31 0.77 4.95
CA ARG A 96 14.24 0.05 6.22
C ARG A 96 15.25 -1.09 6.28
N PHE A 97 15.41 -1.84 5.20
CA PHE A 97 16.38 -2.93 5.13
C PHE A 97 17.81 -2.43 5.33
N ARG A 98 18.21 -1.36 4.62
CA ARG A 98 19.53 -0.74 4.80
C ARG A 98 19.75 -0.25 6.23
N GLN A 99 18.74 0.37 6.84
CA GLN A 99 18.80 0.80 8.23
C GLN A 99 19.05 -0.40 9.16
N VAL A 100 18.31 -1.49 9.01
CA VAL A 100 18.48 -2.70 9.83
C VAL A 100 19.88 -3.29 9.65
N LEU A 101 20.42 -3.33 8.44
CA LEU A 101 21.79 -3.80 8.21
C LEU A 101 22.84 -2.93 8.90
N MET A 102 22.66 -1.61 8.86
CA MET A 102 23.55 -0.66 9.55
C MET A 102 23.49 -0.79 11.08
N GLU A 103 22.32 -1.06 11.64
CA GLU A 103 22.12 -1.17 13.09
C GLU A 103 22.67 -2.48 13.67
N ASN A 104 22.63 -3.57 12.90
CA ASN A 104 22.96 -4.91 13.39
C ASN A 104 24.36 -5.41 12.98
N GLU A 105 24.98 -4.83 11.95
CA GLU A 105 26.22 -5.32 11.32
C GLU A 105 26.25 -6.85 11.13
N PRO A 106 25.25 -7.41 10.42
CA PRO A 106 25.00 -8.85 10.39
C PRO A 106 26.09 -9.63 9.67
N GLU A 107 26.21 -10.91 10.02
CA GLU A 107 26.96 -11.86 9.20
C GLU A 107 26.21 -12.15 7.89
N LEU A 108 26.96 -12.64 6.89
CA LEU A 108 26.43 -12.94 5.56
C LEU A 108 25.19 -13.85 5.57
N GLN A 109 25.13 -14.79 6.52
CA GLN A 109 24.01 -15.75 6.64
C GLN A 109 22.73 -15.12 7.20
N GLU A 110 22.85 -14.01 7.91
CA GLU A 110 21.73 -13.36 8.59
C GLU A 110 21.02 -12.34 7.69
N VAL A 111 21.70 -11.88 6.62
CA VAL A 111 21.20 -10.85 5.69
C VAL A 111 19.84 -11.25 5.08
N SER A 112 19.68 -12.51 4.63
CA SER A 112 18.42 -12.98 4.05
C SER A 112 17.29 -13.08 5.08
N GLY A 113 17.62 -13.47 6.31
CA GLY A 113 16.69 -13.49 7.43
C GLY A 113 16.19 -12.11 7.81
N LEU A 114 17.08 -11.11 7.90
CA LEU A 114 16.71 -9.72 8.15
C LEU A 114 15.85 -9.15 7.03
N PHE A 115 16.18 -9.46 5.78
CA PHE A 115 15.37 -9.06 4.64
C PHE A 115 13.95 -9.63 4.70
N ARG A 116 13.81 -10.92 5.01
CA ARG A 116 12.52 -11.57 5.22
C ARG A 116 11.71 -10.87 6.31
N SER A 117 12.33 -10.54 7.45
CA SER A 117 11.67 -9.85 8.56
C SER A 117 11.15 -8.48 8.15
N VAL A 118 11.93 -7.69 7.41
CA VAL A 118 11.51 -6.38 6.91
C VAL A 118 10.34 -6.48 5.91
N LEU A 119 10.34 -7.50 5.05
CA LEU A 119 9.22 -7.77 4.15
C LEU A 119 7.94 -8.08 4.94
N LEU A 120 8.02 -8.96 5.93
CA LEU A 120 6.88 -9.34 6.76
C LEU A 120 6.33 -8.14 7.56
N GLU A 121 7.20 -7.37 8.20
CA GLU A 121 6.84 -6.13 8.91
C GLU A 121 6.11 -5.14 7.98
N THR A 122 6.62 -4.97 6.75
CA THR A 122 6.01 -4.07 5.78
C THR A 122 4.64 -4.57 5.33
N LEU A 123 4.50 -5.87 5.06
CA LEU A 123 3.22 -6.44 4.64
C LEU A 123 2.17 -6.37 5.74
N GLU A 124 2.56 -6.55 7.00
CA GLU A 124 1.69 -6.36 8.17
C GLU A 124 1.20 -4.90 8.24
N ARG A 125 2.13 -3.93 8.15
CA ARG A 125 1.77 -2.50 8.14
C ARG A 125 0.84 -2.12 6.99
N VAL A 126 1.09 -2.64 5.79
CA VAL A 126 0.24 -2.41 4.62
C VAL A 126 -1.17 -2.94 4.88
N HIS A 127 -1.28 -4.14 5.45
CA HIS A 127 -2.57 -4.74 5.78
C HIS A 127 -3.36 -3.90 6.81
N GLU A 128 -2.69 -3.45 7.86
CA GLU A 128 -3.29 -2.57 8.88
C GLU A 128 -3.79 -1.24 8.29
N GLU A 129 -2.97 -0.60 7.44
CA GLU A 129 -3.33 0.65 6.76
C GLU A 129 -4.54 0.45 5.82
N GLN A 130 -4.62 -0.68 5.11
CA GLN A 130 -5.77 -1.02 4.27
C GLN A 130 -7.06 -1.21 5.08
N GLU A 131 -6.99 -1.90 6.22
CA GLU A 131 -8.16 -2.07 7.10
C GLU A 131 -8.61 -0.74 7.72
N ALA A 132 -7.66 0.11 8.14
CA ALA A 132 -7.97 1.44 8.64
C ALA A 132 -8.64 2.32 7.56
N GLN A 133 -8.15 2.26 6.32
CA GLN A 133 -8.78 2.94 5.18
C GLN A 133 -10.19 2.41 4.93
N ARG A 134 -10.39 1.09 4.95
CA ARG A 134 -11.69 0.46 4.75
C ARG A 134 -12.72 0.92 5.79
N LEU A 135 -12.33 1.01 7.06
CA LEU A 135 -13.18 1.52 8.13
C LEU A 135 -13.49 3.01 7.94
N THR A 136 -12.50 3.80 7.55
CA THR A 136 -12.66 5.25 7.28
C THR A 136 -13.63 5.50 6.11
N HIS A 137 -13.51 4.74 5.02
CA HIS A 137 -14.43 4.84 3.87
C HIS A 137 -15.86 4.47 4.24
N GLN A 138 -16.05 3.45 5.08
CA GLN A 138 -17.38 3.08 5.58
C GLN A 138 -18.00 4.19 6.43
N TRP A 139 -17.20 4.79 7.33
CA TRP A 139 -17.65 5.91 8.15
C TRP A 139 -18.03 7.12 7.28
N ASN A 140 -17.17 7.51 6.34
CA ASN A 140 -17.42 8.64 5.45
C ASN A 140 -18.67 8.41 4.58
N ASN A 141 -18.89 7.19 4.08
CA ASN A 141 -20.09 6.85 3.33
C ASN A 141 -21.36 6.99 4.20
N ARG A 142 -21.34 6.51 5.45
CA ARG A 142 -22.46 6.69 6.39
C ARG A 142 -22.76 8.17 6.67
N CYS A 143 -21.73 8.98 6.88
CA CYS A 143 -21.87 10.42 7.07
C CYS A 143 -22.39 11.12 5.81
N SER A 144 -21.90 10.73 4.63
CA SER A 144 -22.34 11.27 3.33
C SER A 144 -23.81 10.93 3.05
N ILE A 145 -24.23 9.68 3.27
CA ILE A 145 -25.64 9.26 3.13
C ILE A 145 -26.53 10.06 4.09
N SER A 146 -26.13 10.21 5.36
CA SER A 146 -26.86 11.00 6.35
C SER A 146 -27.06 12.46 5.90
N LEU A 147 -26.00 13.12 5.41
CA LEU A 147 -26.07 14.50 4.93
C LEU A 147 -26.86 14.65 3.63
N SER A 148 -26.75 13.69 2.70
CA SER A 148 -27.51 13.70 1.44
C SER A 148 -29.03 13.50 1.64
N LEU A 149 -29.43 12.74 2.66
CA LEU A 149 -30.84 12.58 3.03
C LEU A 149 -31.41 13.85 3.69
N MET A 150 -30.57 14.63 4.39
CA MET A 150 -30.97 15.93 4.93
C MET A 150 -31.17 16.99 3.83
N SER A 151 -30.31 17.00 2.80
CA SER A 151 -30.45 17.96 1.70
C SER A 151 -31.64 17.66 0.77
N PHE A 152 -32.05 16.39 0.64
CA PHE A 152 -33.17 16.00 -0.24
C PHE A 152 -34.57 16.17 0.38
N LYS A 153 -34.71 16.35 1.71
CA LYS A 153 -36.03 16.47 2.38
C LYS A 153 -36.51 17.91 2.63
N SER A 154 -35.86 18.91 2.04
CA SER A 154 -36.32 20.31 2.13
C SER A 154 -37.28 20.68 1.00
N ARG A 155 -38.50 20.14 1.03
CA ARG A 155 -39.66 20.72 0.31
C ARG A 155 -41.04 20.25 0.80
N VAL A 156 -41.14 19.73 2.03
CA VAL A 156 -42.46 19.59 2.67
C VAL A 156 -42.87 20.96 3.18
N ARG A 157 -43.76 21.65 2.45
CA ARG A 157 -44.41 22.88 2.92
C ARG A 157 -45.41 22.48 4.02
N ILE A 158 -44.95 22.44 5.27
CA ILE A 158 -45.84 22.33 6.42
C ILE A 158 -46.57 23.67 6.51
N ASN A 159 -47.88 23.67 6.21
CA ASN A 159 -48.73 24.86 6.34
C ASN A 159 -49.32 24.88 7.75
N PRO A 160 -48.85 25.75 8.68
CA PRO A 160 -49.24 25.68 10.08
C PRO A 160 -50.68 26.16 10.35
N PHE A 161 -51.44 26.58 9.34
CA PHE A 161 -52.84 27.03 9.48
C PHE A 161 -53.85 26.27 8.60
N GLY A 162 -53.44 25.20 7.91
CA GLY A 162 -54.25 24.49 6.92
C GLY A 162 -54.90 23.21 7.45
N SER A 163 -55.83 23.30 8.40
CA SER A 163 -56.74 22.18 8.72
C SER A 163 -58.04 22.70 9.32
N THR A 164 -58.93 23.22 8.47
CA THR A 164 -60.37 23.32 8.75
C THR A 164 -61.10 22.43 7.75
N LEU A 165 -60.87 21.11 7.84
CA LEU A 165 -61.74 20.13 7.20
C LEU A 165 -63.03 20.06 8.02
N GLY A 166 -64.09 20.64 7.45
CA GLY A 166 -65.41 20.72 8.05
C GLY A 166 -66.02 19.36 8.28
N LEU A 167 -66.32 19.06 9.54
CA LEU A 167 -67.39 18.15 9.92
C LEU A 167 -68.69 18.95 10.02
N LYS A 168 -69.48 19.02 8.93
CA LYS A 168 -70.91 19.35 9.04
C LYS A 168 -71.67 18.05 9.26
N SER A 169 -71.97 17.75 10.51
CA SER A 169 -72.99 16.78 10.90
C SER A 169 -74.32 17.53 11.01
N ASN A 170 -75.27 17.12 10.19
CA ASN A 170 -76.67 17.54 10.20
C ASN A 170 -77.32 17.33 11.57
N SER A 171 -78.09 18.32 12.04
CA SER A 171 -79.28 18.05 12.85
C SER A 171 -80.18 19.29 13.02
N TYR A 172 -81.46 19.05 12.72
CA TYR A 172 -82.71 19.75 13.04
C TYR A 172 -83.01 21.15 12.46
N GLU A 173 -83.97 21.11 11.55
CA GLU A 173 -84.93 22.17 11.27
C GLU A 173 -85.70 22.54 12.55
N LEU A 174 -85.78 23.84 12.85
CA LEU A 174 -86.95 24.39 13.53
C LEU A 174 -87.11 25.87 13.18
N GLY A 175 -88.17 26.16 12.44
CA GLY A 175 -89.02 27.33 12.68
C GLY A 175 -88.66 28.67 12.04
N GLN A 176 -89.60 29.12 11.20
CA GLN A 176 -90.05 30.52 10.99
C GLN A 176 -89.45 31.32 9.82
N GLN A 177 -90.20 31.26 8.72
CA GLN A 177 -90.48 32.35 7.77
C GLN A 177 -91.15 33.57 8.45
N PRO A 178 -91.48 34.68 7.74
CA PRO A 178 -90.82 35.33 6.59
C PRO A 178 -90.82 36.87 6.73
N SER A 179 -90.13 37.60 5.85
CA SER A 179 -90.72 38.80 5.19
C SER A 179 -89.72 39.48 4.26
N THR A 180 -90.09 39.57 2.97
CA THR A 180 -90.07 40.73 2.02
C THR A 180 -88.92 41.75 2.16
N TRP A 181 -88.27 42.21 1.10
CA TRP A 181 -88.83 43.02 -0.01
C TRP A 181 -88.03 42.88 -1.31
N SER A 182 -88.76 42.93 -2.42
CA SER A 182 -88.28 42.93 -3.82
C SER A 182 -87.94 44.34 -4.32
N LEU A 183 -87.25 44.39 -5.49
CA LEU A 183 -87.09 45.51 -6.44
C LEU A 183 -86.09 46.59 -5.97
N TRP A 184 -84.97 46.89 -6.65
CA TRP A 184 -84.61 46.93 -8.06
C TRP A 184 -83.15 46.55 -8.29
#